data_AF-A0A0C3EIM4-F1
#
_entry.id   AF-A0A0C3EIM4-F1
#
_cell.length_a   1.000
_cell.length_b   1.000
_cell.length_c   1.000
_cell.angle_alpha   90.00
_cell.angle_beta   90.00
_cell.angle_gamma   90.00
#
_symmetry.space_group_name_H-M   'P 1'
#
loop_
_entity.id
_entity.type
_entity.pdbx_description
1 polymer ?
#
loop_
_entity_poly.entity_id
_entity_poly.type
_entity_poly.pdbx_seq_one_letter_code
_entity_poly.pdbx_strand_id
1 'polypeptide(L)'
;MGIVKFKRKDSFRSGITLGEAQANILLSGQDSYTLEHLNVDHRGKIFVNVRWHGYSPLNYEIPVDSYSGLVDLSSLVRRVARAVAHYLQSNAIPVPWDRVEIQYLEEVSFGAWHLKMTIL
;
A
#
# COMPACT_ATOMS: atom_id res chain seq x y z
N MET A 1 13.89 0.72 -10.51
CA MET A 1 13.13 0.41 -9.28
C MET A 1 12.12 1.53 -9.07
N GLY A 2 10.83 1.24 -9.21
CA GLY A 2 9.74 2.19 -9.03
C GLY A 2 9.41 2.47 -7.55
N ILE A 3 8.83 3.65 -7.27
CA ILE A 3 8.29 4.02 -5.96
C ILE A 3 6.87 4.54 -6.12
N VAL A 4 5.91 3.92 -5.42
CA VAL A 4 4.52 4.40 -5.31
C VAL A 4 4.34 5.02 -3.93
N LYS A 5 4.22 6.35 -3.85
CA LYS A 5 4.06 7.06 -2.59
C LYS A 5 2.59 7.20 -2.23
N PHE A 6 2.27 6.98 -0.96
CA PHE A 6 0.95 7.28 -0.42
C PHE A 6 1.04 8.57 0.38
N LYS A 7 0.20 9.53 0.01
CA LYS A 7 0.16 10.83 0.67
C LYS A 7 -1.23 11.42 0.53
N ARG A 8 -1.76 11.92 1.64
CA ARG A 8 -3.02 12.67 1.68
C ARG A 8 -2.92 13.94 0.84
N LYS A 9 -3.97 14.22 0.06
CA LYS A 9 -4.10 15.48 -0.71
C LYS A 9 -4.03 16.68 0.26
N ASP A 10 -3.29 17.71 -0.13
CA ASP A 10 -3.07 18.95 0.64
C ASP A 10 -2.36 18.76 2.00
N SER A 11 -1.77 17.59 2.28
CA SER A 11 -0.97 17.36 3.48
C SER A 11 0.50 17.75 3.28
N PHE A 12 1.13 18.30 4.32
CA PHE A 12 2.59 18.44 4.39
C PHE A 12 3.29 17.14 4.85
N ARG A 13 2.55 16.24 5.51
CA ARG A 13 3.07 14.95 5.98
C ARG A 13 2.97 13.91 4.86
N SER A 14 4.00 13.06 4.77
CA SER A 14 3.97 11.86 3.94
C SER A 14 3.26 10.73 4.66
N GLY A 15 2.75 9.76 3.90
CA GLY A 15 2.09 8.60 4.46
C GLY A 15 0.61 8.80 4.72
N ILE A 16 -0.03 7.68 5.04
CA ILE A 16 -1.45 7.57 5.32
C ILE A 16 -1.64 6.52 6.40
N THR A 17 -2.38 6.85 7.45
CA THR A 17 -2.73 5.88 8.50
C THR A 17 -3.64 4.78 7.94
N LEU A 18 -3.65 3.61 8.59
CA LEU A 18 -4.63 2.57 8.23
C LEU A 18 -6.08 3.09 8.33
N GLY A 19 -6.37 3.97 9.29
CA GLY A 19 -7.67 4.62 9.46
C GLY A 19 -8.06 5.48 8.27
N GLU A 20 -7.16 6.36 7.84
CA GLU A 20 -7.38 7.21 6.67
C GLU A 20 -7.55 6.39 5.38
N ALA A 21 -6.74 5.34 5.20
CA ALA A 21 -6.84 4.45 4.04
C ALA A 21 -8.20 3.72 3.98
N GLN A 22 -8.78 3.35 5.12
CA GLN A 22 -10.14 2.77 5.16
C GLN A 22 -11.25 3.83 4.98
N ALA A 23 -10.98 5.09 5.34
CA ALA A 23 -11.94 6.19 5.24
C ALA A 23 -12.09 6.78 3.82
N ASN A 24 -11.40 6.22 2.81
CA ASN A 24 -11.39 6.70 1.42
C ASN A 24 -11.02 8.19 1.28
N ILE A 25 -9.98 8.63 1.99
CA ILE A 25 -9.47 10.00 1.85
C ILE A 25 -8.91 10.25 0.44
N LEU A 26 -8.91 11.52 0.01
CA LEU A 26 -8.30 11.91 -1.25
C LEU A 26 -6.77 11.85 -1.16
N LEU A 27 -6.15 11.28 -2.18
CA LEU A 27 -4.70 11.15 -2.30
C LEU A 27 -4.12 12.19 -3.24
N SER A 28 -2.89 12.62 -2.97
CA SER A 28 -2.10 13.36 -3.94
C SER A 28 -1.57 12.42 -5.02
N GLY A 29 -1.55 12.88 -6.27
CA GLY A 29 -0.99 12.11 -7.38
C GLY A 29 -1.83 10.91 -7.81
N GLN A 30 -3.15 10.93 -7.57
CA GLN A 30 -4.12 9.88 -7.95
C GLN A 30 -3.98 9.43 -9.42
N ASP A 31 -3.50 10.32 -10.27
CA ASP A 31 -3.32 10.24 -11.72
C ASP A 31 -1.85 10.03 -12.15
N SER A 32 -0.96 9.71 -11.21
CA SER A 32 0.49 9.62 -11.46
C SER A 32 0.99 8.25 -11.90
N TYR A 33 0.18 7.20 -11.79
CA TYR A 33 0.64 5.81 -11.99
C TYR A 33 -0.23 5.06 -12.98
N THR A 34 0.41 4.26 -13.83
CA THR A 34 -0.24 3.38 -14.82
C THR A 34 -0.11 1.93 -14.38
N LEU A 35 -0.88 1.03 -15.00
CA LEU A 35 -0.73 -0.41 -14.77
C LEU A 35 0.69 -0.92 -15.08
N GLU A 36 1.31 -0.37 -16.13
CA GLU A 36 2.70 -0.68 -16.50
C GLU A 36 3.69 -0.21 -15.45
N HIS A 37 3.52 1.00 -14.88
CA HIS A 37 4.36 1.48 -13.78
C HIS A 37 4.32 0.57 -12.55
N LEU A 38 3.19 -0.11 -12.31
CA LEU A 38 3.05 -1.05 -11.19
C LEU A 38 3.47 -2.49 -11.54
N ASN A 39 3.80 -2.75 -12.81
CA ASN A 39 4.06 -4.09 -13.34
C ASN A 39 2.94 -5.07 -12.93
N VAL A 40 1.69 -4.63 -13.13
CA VAL A 40 0.50 -5.43 -12.82
C VAL A 40 0.48 -6.68 -13.70
N ASP A 41 0.26 -7.84 -13.08
CA ASP A 41 0.22 -9.11 -13.77
C ASP A 41 -1.00 -9.27 -14.69
N HIS A 42 -1.03 -10.36 -15.46
CA HIS A 42 -2.14 -10.66 -16.38
C HIS A 42 -3.49 -10.91 -15.68
N ARG A 43 -3.51 -11.03 -14.35
CA ARG A 43 -4.73 -11.20 -13.52
C ARG A 43 -5.15 -9.90 -12.86
N GLY A 44 -4.47 -8.79 -13.14
CA GLY A 44 -4.75 -7.49 -12.55
C GLY A 44 -4.24 -7.36 -11.12
N LYS A 45 -3.11 -8.00 -10.76
CA LYS A 45 -2.58 -8.03 -9.39
C LYS A 45 -1.11 -7.64 -9.32
N ILE A 46 -0.70 -7.19 -8.13
CA ILE A 46 0.70 -7.06 -7.71
C ILE A 46 0.95 -7.90 -6.46
N PHE A 47 2.20 -8.26 -6.21
CA PHE A 47 2.61 -8.92 -4.97
C PHE A 47 3.19 -7.88 -4.02
N VAL A 48 2.66 -7.81 -2.80
CA VAL A 48 3.14 -6.90 -1.75
C VAL A 48 3.66 -7.71 -0.58
N ASN A 49 4.96 -7.57 -0.29
CA ASN A 49 5.58 -8.10 0.91
C ASN A 49 5.36 -7.14 2.07
N VAL A 50 4.64 -7.61 3.09
CA VAL A 50 4.44 -6.90 4.36
C VAL A 50 5.37 -7.53 5.40
N ARG A 51 6.15 -6.69 6.06
CA ARG A 51 7.15 -7.09 7.04
C ARG A 51 7.10 -6.23 8.29
N TRP A 52 7.33 -6.85 9.45
CA TRP A 52 7.53 -6.17 10.73
C TRP A 52 8.72 -6.78 11.46
N HIS A 53 9.48 -5.95 12.18
CA HIS A 53 10.69 -6.41 12.85
C HIS A 53 10.37 -7.47 13.92
N GLY A 54 11.03 -8.62 13.86
CA GLY A 54 10.79 -9.73 14.79
C GLY A 54 9.65 -10.68 14.38
N TYR A 55 9.01 -10.46 13.23
CA TYR A 55 7.93 -11.31 12.72
C TYR A 55 8.23 -11.78 11.30
N SER A 56 7.76 -12.98 10.96
CA SER A 56 7.87 -13.51 9.60
C SER A 56 7.13 -12.60 8.62
N PRO A 57 7.72 -12.26 7.46
CA PRO A 57 7.01 -11.47 6.44
C PRO A 57 5.92 -12.31 5.77
N LEU A 58 4.88 -11.65 5.27
CA LEU A 58 3.85 -12.29 4.43
C LEU A 58 3.74 -11.58 3.08
N ASN A 59 3.54 -12.36 2.02
CA ASN A 59 3.26 -11.86 0.69
C ASN A 59 1.76 -11.84 0.43
N TYR A 60 1.26 -10.71 -0.05
CA TYR A 60 -0.15 -10.52 -0.39
C TYR A 60 -0.31 -10.30 -1.88
N GLU A 61 -1.30 -10.96 -2.47
CA GLU A 61 -1.80 -10.61 -3.79
C GLU A 61 -2.77 -9.43 -3.66
N ILE A 62 -2.38 -8.27 -4.18
CA ILE A 62 -3.20 -7.06 -4.15
C ILE A 62 -3.74 -6.79 -5.55
N PRO A 63 -5.05 -6.95 -5.79
CA PRO A 63 -5.63 -6.56 -7.06
C PRO A 63 -5.57 -5.04 -7.24
N VAL A 64 -5.31 -4.60 -8.48
CA VAL A 64 -5.14 -3.20 -8.86
C VAL A 64 -6.29 -2.79 -9.76
N ASP A 65 -7.08 -1.82 -9.29
CA ASP A 65 -8.13 -1.22 -10.12
C ASP A 65 -7.52 -0.09 -10.94
N SER A 66 -8.03 0.11 -12.15
CA SER A 66 -7.65 1.22 -13.01
C SER A 66 -8.84 1.85 -13.70
N TYR A 67 -8.69 3.13 -14.05
CA TYR A 67 -9.64 3.89 -14.84
C TYR A 67 -8.88 4.65 -15.92
N SER A 68 -9.27 4.47 -17.18
CA SER A 68 -8.57 5.07 -18.34
C SER A 68 -7.05 4.81 -18.36
N GLY A 69 -6.61 3.61 -17.93
CA GLY A 69 -5.20 3.21 -17.90
C GLY A 69 -4.40 3.68 -16.68
N LEU A 70 -5.00 4.54 -15.83
CA LEU A 70 -4.41 5.04 -14.59
C LEU A 70 -4.86 4.21 -13.40
N VAL A 71 -3.95 3.95 -12.47
CA VAL A 71 -4.23 3.19 -11.25
C VAL A 71 -5.10 4.00 -10.30
N ASP A 72 -6.15 3.38 -9.77
CA ASP A 72 -6.89 3.96 -8.65
C ASP A 72 -6.08 3.79 -7.36
N LEU A 73 -5.27 4.79 -7.04
CA LEU A 73 -4.43 4.80 -5.84
C LEU A 73 -5.23 4.72 -4.54
N SER A 74 -6.43 5.30 -4.51
CA SER A 74 -7.31 5.25 -3.34
C SER A 74 -7.80 3.82 -3.09
N SER A 75 -8.19 3.10 -4.14
CA SER A 75 -8.51 1.68 -4.02
C SER A 75 -7.28 0.84 -3.65
N LEU A 76 -6.14 1.12 -4.27
CA LEU A 76 -4.88 0.41 -3.99
C LEU A 76 -4.45 0.55 -2.53
N VAL A 77 -4.37 1.78 -1.99
CA VAL A 77 -3.92 2.00 -0.61
C VAL A 77 -4.86 1.34 0.40
N ARG A 78 -6.17 1.32 0.12
CA ARG A 78 -7.16 0.64 0.96
C ARG A 78 -6.96 -0.87 0.99
N ARG A 79 -6.65 -1.48 -0.15
CA ARG A 79 -6.36 -2.93 -0.24
C ARG A 79 -5.03 -3.27 0.44
N VAL A 80 -4.00 -2.44 0.27
CA VAL A 80 -2.73 -2.55 1.01
C VAL A 80 -2.98 -2.41 2.52
N ALA A 81 -3.78 -1.45 2.97
CA ALA A 81 -4.11 -1.26 4.38
C ALA A 81 -4.86 -2.45 4.98
N ARG A 82 -5.75 -3.10 4.22
CA ARG A 82 -6.38 -4.36 4.63
C ARG A 82 -5.37 -5.49 4.79
N ALA A 83 -4.41 -5.61 3.88
CA ALA A 83 -3.33 -6.59 3.99
C ALA A 83 -2.45 -6.34 5.22
N VAL A 84 -2.15 -5.07 5.53
CA VAL A 84 -1.44 -4.71 6.77
C VAL A 84 -2.26 -5.08 8.01
N ALA A 85 -3.54 -4.70 8.07
CA ALA A 85 -4.39 -5.04 9.20
C ALA A 85 -4.48 -6.56 9.41
N HIS A 86 -4.64 -7.32 8.34
CA HIS A 86 -4.59 -8.78 8.38
C HIS A 86 -3.23 -9.28 8.90
N TYR A 87 -2.12 -8.76 8.38
CA TYR A 87 -0.77 -9.13 8.82
C TYR A 87 -0.56 -8.92 10.32
N LEU A 88 -0.97 -7.77 10.85
CA LEU A 88 -0.88 -7.44 12.28
C LEU A 88 -1.70 -8.41 13.12
N GLN A 89 -2.94 -8.72 12.69
CA GLN A 89 -3.83 -9.64 13.38
C GLN A 89 -3.31 -11.08 13.35
N SER A 90 -2.91 -11.60 12.19
CA SER A 90 -2.41 -12.97 12.03
C SER A 90 -1.14 -13.25 12.84
N ASN A 91 -0.32 -12.22 13.08
CA ASN A 91 0.91 -12.32 13.86
C ASN A 91 0.74 -11.85 15.32
N ALA A 92 -0.47 -11.48 15.75
CA ALA A 92 -0.76 -10.92 17.07
C ALA A 92 0.20 -9.78 17.47
N ILE A 93 0.53 -8.90 16.53
CA ILE A 93 1.46 -7.78 16.75
C ILE A 93 0.77 -6.77 17.68
N PRO A 94 1.34 -6.43 18.86
CA PRO A 94 0.69 -5.58 19.86
C PRO A 94 0.84 -4.09 19.53
N VAL A 95 0.41 -3.68 18.34
CA VAL A 95 0.38 -2.28 17.92
C VAL A 95 -1.06 -1.85 17.64
N PRO A 96 -1.51 -0.69 18.15
CA PRO A 96 -2.76 -0.11 17.73
C PRO A 96 -2.73 0.15 16.22
N TRP A 97 -3.72 -0.36 15.49
CA TRP A 97 -3.77 -0.29 14.02
C TRP A 97 -3.82 1.15 13.51
N ASP A 98 -4.41 2.07 14.28
CA ASP A 98 -4.52 3.51 14.02
C ASP A 98 -3.17 4.24 14.13
N ARG A 99 -2.16 3.64 14.77
CA ARG A 99 -0.80 4.17 14.84
C ARG A 99 0.11 3.70 13.70
N VAL A 100 -0.38 2.83 12.83
CA VAL A 100 0.39 2.33 11.69
C VAL A 100 0.15 3.22 10.48
N GLU A 101 1.23 3.76 9.93
CA GLU A 101 1.22 4.64 8.77
C GLU A 101 1.94 3.97 7.58
N ILE A 102 1.24 3.87 6.46
CA ILE A 102 1.75 3.37 5.19
C ILE A 102 2.45 4.52 4.46
N GLN A 103 3.73 4.36 4.10
CA GLN A 103 4.53 5.40 3.44
C GLN A 103 4.53 5.23 1.91
N TYR A 104 5.09 4.12 1.43
CA TYR A 104 5.27 3.86 0.01
C TYR A 104 5.42 2.36 -0.26
N LEU A 105 5.17 1.98 -1.51
CA LEU A 105 5.63 0.71 -2.09
C LEU A 105 6.93 0.97 -2.84
N GLU A 106 7.91 0.09 -2.63
CA GLU A 106 9.19 0.08 -3.35
C GLU A 106 9.30 -1.20 -4.15
N GLU A 107 9.51 -1.07 -5.45
CA GLU A 107 9.64 -2.22 -6.34
C GLU A 107 10.97 -2.94 -6.10
N VAL A 108 10.91 -4.24 -5.85
CA VAL A 108 12.10 -5.07 -5.60
C VAL A 108 12.39 -6.00 -6.77
N SER A 109 11.34 -6.51 -7.39
CA SER A 109 11.40 -7.23 -8.66
C SER A 109 10.10 -6.99 -9.43
N PHE A 110 10.04 -7.45 -10.67
CA PHE A 110 8.91 -7.21 -11.57
C PHE A 110 7.58 -7.63 -10.92
N GLY A 111 6.71 -6.64 -10.65
CA GLY A 111 5.40 -6.83 -10.04
C GLY A 111 5.42 -7.18 -8.53
N ALA A 112 6.60 -7.18 -7.91
CA ALA A 112 6.79 -7.48 -6.48
C ALA A 112 7.31 -6.26 -5.72
N TRP A 113 6.60 -5.90 -4.67
CA TRP A 113 6.75 -4.64 -3.97
C TRP A 113 6.99 -4.88 -2.48
N HIS A 114 7.96 -4.16 -1.91
CA HIS A 114 8.10 -4.06 -0.46
C HIS A 114 7.28 -2.89 0.06
N LEU A 115 6.50 -3.15 1.10
CA LEU A 115 5.76 -2.11 1.79
C LEU A 115 6.64 -1.43 2.85
N LYS A 116 6.80 -0.11 2.74
CA LYS A 116 7.35 0.71 3.81
C LYS A 116 6.22 1.23 4.71
N MET A 117 6.33 0.91 6.01
CA MET A 117 5.44 1.41 7.06
C MET A 117 6.24 2.08 8.18
N THR A 118 5.58 2.91 8.97
CA THR A 118 6.10 3.49 10.22
C THR A 118 5.04 3.46 11.31
N ILE A 119 5.45 3.68 12.55
CA ILE A 119 4.58 3.88 13.71
C ILE A 119 4.60 5.37 14.05
N LEU A 120 3.43 5.93 14.37
CA LEU A 120 3.24 7.31 14.84
C LEU A 120 3.47 7.48 16.35
#